data_AF-A0A6I1JFP6-F1
#
_entry.id   AF-A0A6I1JFP6-F1
#
_cell.length_a   1.000
_cell.length_b   1.000
_cell.length_c   1.000
_cell.angle_alpha   90.00
_cell.angle_beta   90.00
_cell.angle_gamma   90.00
#
_symmetry.space_group_name_H-M   'P 1'
#
loop_
_entity.id
_entity.type
_entity.pdbx_description
1 polymer ?
#
loop_
_entity_poly.entity_id
_entity_poly.type
_entity_poly.pdbx_seq_one_letter_code
_entity_poly.pdbx_strand_id
1 'polypeptide(L)'
;MTSTLPAAVSPVVNHRRVLAIAVPMIFAHVTTPLLGIVSATAIGRLGDATALAAVALGAVIIDVIFWAFAFLRMGTIGLTAQALGRADDTERRAVIARALLLGVLCGVALIVLQRPLLWLFFKAMGASEAVTAAADT
;
A
#
# COMPACT_ATOMS: atom_id res chain seq x y z
N MET A 1 -0.07 33.98 -39.64
CA MET A 1 0.99 33.58 -38.70
C MET A 1 0.76 32.13 -38.30
N THR A 2 1.34 31.20 -39.07
CA THR A 2 1.23 29.75 -38.88
C THR A 2 2.21 29.29 -37.80
N SER A 3 1.70 29.08 -36.59
CA SER A 3 2.48 28.52 -35.47
C SER A 3 2.74 27.03 -35.71
N THR A 4 3.91 26.68 -36.22
CA THR A 4 4.38 25.29 -36.28
C THR A 4 4.74 24.83 -34.87
N LEU A 5 3.81 24.16 -34.20
CA LEU A 5 4.07 23.49 -32.92
C LEU A 5 5.16 22.41 -33.15
N PRO A 6 6.23 22.37 -32.33
CA PRO A 6 7.25 21.34 -32.46
C PRO A 6 6.62 19.96 -32.29
N ALA A 7 6.89 19.05 -33.23
CA ALA A 7 6.39 17.69 -33.19
C ALA A 7 6.85 17.01 -31.89
N ALA A 8 5.90 16.58 -31.06
CA ALA A 8 6.21 15.84 -29.85
C ALA A 8 7.00 14.58 -30.22
N VAL A 9 8.25 14.51 -29.76
CA VAL A 9 9.10 13.33 -29.96
C VAL A 9 8.50 12.19 -29.13
N SER A 10 7.79 11.28 -29.80
CA SER A 10 7.29 10.06 -29.17
C SER A 10 8.48 9.26 -28.63
N PRO A 11 8.56 8.97 -27.33
CA PRO A 11 9.66 8.18 -26.80
C PRO A 11 9.63 6.80 -27.45
N VAL A 12 10.75 6.39 -28.06
CA VAL A 12 10.87 5.05 -28.65
C VAL A 12 10.80 4.01 -27.53
N VAL A 13 9.64 3.35 -27.42
CA VAL A 13 9.42 2.25 -26.49
C VAL A 13 10.08 1.00 -27.07
N ASN A 14 11.08 0.48 -26.37
CA ASN A 14 11.77 -0.75 -26.74
C ASN A 14 11.60 -1.78 -25.61
N HIS A 15 11.50 -3.06 -25.94
CA HIS A 15 11.39 -4.17 -24.99
C HIS A 15 12.45 -4.09 -23.89
N ARG A 16 13.69 -3.73 -24.23
CA ARG A 16 14.77 -3.57 -23.25
C ARG A 16 14.49 -2.48 -22.20
N ARG A 17 13.87 -1.36 -22.59
CA ARG A 17 13.45 -0.29 -21.66
C ARG A 17 12.29 -0.73 -20.77
N VAL A 18 11.32 -1.46 -21.35
CA VAL A 18 10.20 -2.00 -20.59
C VAL A 18 10.69 -3.01 -19.55
N LEU A 19 11.57 -3.96 -19.94
CA LEU A 19 12.16 -4.92 -19.00
C LEU A 19 12.95 -4.24 -17.88
N ALA A 20 13.69 -3.17 -18.17
CA ALA A 20 14.47 -2.44 -17.16
C ALA A 20 13.59 -1.83 -16.05
N ILE A 21 12.33 -1.52 -16.34
CA ILE A 21 11.36 -1.02 -15.35
C ILE A 21 10.57 -2.17 -14.73
N ALA A 22 10.11 -3.11 -15.57
CA ALA A 22 9.25 -4.21 -15.14
C ALA A 22 9.95 -5.18 -14.19
N VAL A 23 11.21 -5.53 -14.45
CA VAL A 23 11.94 -6.51 -13.62
C VAL A 23 12.05 -6.05 -12.16
N PRO A 24 12.57 -4.84 -11.85
CA PRO A 24 12.59 -4.35 -10.47
C PRO A 24 11.21 -4.26 -9.83
N MET A 25 10.18 -3.83 -10.60
CA MET A 25 8.81 -3.77 -10.10
C MET A 25 8.28 -5.16 -9.72
N ILE A 26 8.47 -6.17 -10.57
CA ILE A 26 8.04 -7.54 -10.31
C ILE A 26 8.72 -8.07 -9.05
N PHE A 27 10.04 -7.88 -8.91
CA PHE A 27 10.76 -8.30 -7.71
C PHE A 27 10.20 -7.63 -6.44
N ALA A 28 9.92 -6.34 -6.49
CA ALA A 28 9.31 -5.63 -5.37
C ALA A 28 7.95 -6.23 -4.99
N HIS A 29 7.10 -6.55 -5.98
CA HIS A 29 5.78 -7.14 -5.74
C HIS A 29 5.84 -8.60 -5.28
N VAL A 30 6.87 -9.36 -5.65
CA VAL A 30 7.07 -10.76 -5.20
C VAL A 30 7.43 -10.83 -3.71
N THR A 31 7.95 -9.77 -3.10
CA THR A 31 8.28 -9.77 -1.67
C THR A 31 7.06 -9.98 -0.77
N THR A 32 5.90 -9.43 -1.14
CA THR A 32 4.65 -9.53 -0.37
C THR A 32 4.18 -10.99 -0.19
N PRO A 33 3.96 -11.79 -1.26
CA PRO A 33 3.57 -13.19 -1.10
C PRO A 33 4.65 -14.05 -0.44
N LEU A 34 5.94 -13.77 -0.70
CA LEU A 34 7.04 -14.49 -0.05
C LEU A 34 7.03 -14.28 1.46
N LEU A 35 6.79 -13.05 1.94
CA LEU A 35 6.67 -12.76 3.37
C LEU A 35 5.53 -13.58 4.01
N GLY A 36 4.39 -13.71 3.31
CA GLY A 36 3.27 -14.53 3.76
C GLY A 36 3.65 -16.01 3.91
N ILE A 37 4.31 -16.58 2.91
CA ILE A 37 4.77 -17.99 2.94
C ILE A 37 5.74 -18.21 4.09
N VAL A 38 6.75 -17.33 4.24
CA VAL A 38 7.76 -17.45 5.30
C VAL A 38 7.10 -17.33 6.68
N SER A 39 6.19 -16.37 6.87
CA SER A 39 5.49 -16.17 8.14
C SER A 39 4.61 -17.37 8.51
N ALA A 40 3.80 -17.85 7.56
CA ALA A 40 2.94 -19.01 7.76
C ALA A 40 3.76 -20.28 8.05
N THR A 41 4.89 -20.47 7.38
CA THR A 41 5.79 -21.61 7.61
C THR A 41 6.43 -21.52 9.00
N ALA A 42 6.93 -20.35 9.40
CA ALA A 42 7.55 -20.15 10.71
C ALA A 42 6.57 -20.44 11.86
N ILE A 43 5.33 -19.95 11.75
CA ILE A 43 4.29 -20.15 12.76
C ILE A 43 3.76 -21.58 12.72
N GLY A 44 3.58 -22.17 11.53
CA GLY A 44 3.14 -23.56 11.37
C GLY A 44 4.08 -24.57 12.05
N ARG A 45 5.38 -24.25 12.16
CA ARG A 45 6.35 -25.07 12.90
C ARG A 45 6.14 -25.08 14.42
N LEU A 46 5.39 -24.13 14.97
CA LEU A 46 5.05 -24.09 16.40
C LEU A 46 3.99 -25.13 16.78
N GLY A 47 3.30 -25.72 15.81
CA GLY A 47 2.26 -26.74 16.05
C GLY A 47 0.99 -26.21 16.71
N ASP A 48 0.91 -24.90 16.97
CA ASP A 48 -0.26 -24.24 17.56
C ASP A 48 -1.18 -23.68 16.46
N ALA A 49 -2.27 -24.40 16.21
CA ALA A 49 -3.28 -24.01 15.23
C ALA A 49 -3.95 -22.67 15.59
N THR A 50 -4.06 -22.34 16.89
CA THR A 50 -4.67 -21.10 17.35
C THR A 50 -3.77 -19.90 17.06
N ALA A 51 -2.46 -20.02 17.31
CA ALA A 51 -1.50 -18.98 16.93
C ALA A 51 -1.46 -18.75 15.42
N LEU A 52 -1.52 -19.82 14.61
CA LEU A 52 -1.58 -19.70 13.16
C LEU A 52 -2.85 -18.98 12.68
N ALA A 53 -4.01 -19.32 13.24
CA ALA A 53 -5.28 -18.68 12.92
C ALA A 53 -5.30 -17.19 13.31
N ALA A 54 -4.76 -16.84 14.48
CA ALA A 54 -4.69 -15.46 14.95
C ALA A 54 -3.83 -14.58 14.02
N VAL A 55 -2.66 -15.08 13.58
CA VAL A 55 -1.79 -14.32 12.67
C VAL A 55 -2.41 -14.21 11.28
N ALA A 56 -3.05 -15.27 10.77
CA ALA A 56 -3.77 -15.20 9.50
C ALA A 56 -4.87 -14.12 9.52
N LEU A 57 -5.65 -14.04 10.60
CA LEU A 57 -6.67 -13.02 10.77
C LEU A 57 -6.07 -11.61 10.86
N GLY A 58 -4.99 -11.46 11.63
CA GLY A 58 -4.25 -10.19 11.71
C GLY A 58 -3.72 -9.73 10.36
N ALA A 59 -3.20 -10.65 9.54
CA ALA A 59 -2.73 -10.35 8.19
C ALA A 59 -3.87 -9.86 7.29
N VAL A 60 -5.06 -10.47 7.35
CA VAL A 60 -6.24 -10.02 6.60
C VAL A 60 -6.69 -8.63 7.03
N ILE A 61 -6.75 -8.35 8.33
CA ILE A 61 -7.12 -7.02 8.84
C ILE A 61 -6.14 -5.95 8.33
N ILE A 62 -4.83 -6.23 8.44
CA ILE A 62 -3.80 -5.32 7.93
C ILE A 62 -3.95 -5.12 6.42
N ASP A 63 -4.17 -6.20 5.65
CA ASP A 63 -4.31 -6.10 4.20
C ASP A 63 -5.50 -5.21 3.81
N VAL A 64 -6.67 -5.41 4.43
CA VAL A 64 -7.86 -4.57 4.20
C VAL A 64 -7.59 -3.10 4.54
N ILE A 65 -6.97 -2.82 5.70
CA ILE A 65 -6.63 -1.46 6.11
C ILE A 65 -5.69 -0.82 5.10
N PHE A 66 -4.59 -1.48 4.74
CA PHE A 66 -3.62 -0.94 3.79
C PHE A 66 -4.21 -0.74 2.40
N TRP A 67 -5.08 -1.65 1.96
CA TRP A 67 -5.76 -1.54 0.66
C TRP A 67 -6.71 -0.34 0.61
N ALA A 68 -7.33 0.03 1.73
CA ALA A 68 -8.14 1.25 1.82
C ALA A 68 -7.33 2.53 1.51
N PHE A 69 -6.00 2.52 1.71
CA PHE A 69 -5.10 3.63 1.37
C PHE A 69 -4.42 3.49 0.01
N ALA A 70 -4.76 2.47 -0.79
CA ALA A 70 -4.15 2.26 -2.11
C ALA A 70 -4.35 3.45 -3.07
N PHE A 71 -5.41 4.26 -2.85
CA PHE A 71 -5.67 5.48 -3.61
C PHE A 71 -4.53 6.50 -3.48
N LEU A 72 -3.85 6.57 -2.33
CA LEU A 72 -2.76 7.53 -2.11
C LEU A 72 -1.59 7.23 -3.04
N ARG A 73 -1.30 5.94 -3.26
CA ARG A 73 -0.29 5.50 -4.23
C ARG A 73 -0.73 5.82 -5.66
N MET A 74 -1.95 5.45 -6.05
CA MET A 74 -2.40 5.67 -7.43
C MET A 74 -2.52 7.17 -7.77
N GLY A 75 -2.97 8.00 -6.82
CA GLY A 75 -3.07 9.45 -6.99
C GLY A 75 -1.71 10.12 -7.14
N THR A 76 -0.72 9.73 -6.33
CA THR A 76 0.63 10.31 -6.39
C THR A 76 1.39 9.92 -7.65
N ILE A 77 1.24 8.68 -8.14
CA ILE A 77 1.83 8.24 -9.42
C ILE A 77 1.29 9.10 -10.57
N GLY A 78 -0.03 9.31 -10.64
CA GLY A 78 -0.66 10.12 -11.68
C GLY A 78 -0.19 11.57 -11.66
N LEU A 79 -0.20 12.22 -10.49
CA LEU A 79 0.26 13.60 -10.34
C LEU A 79 1.76 13.76 -10.65
N THR A 80 2.58 12.81 -10.21
CA THR A 80 4.02 12.82 -10.52
C THR A 80 4.27 12.65 -12.02
N ALA A 81 3.55 11.76 -12.69
CA ALA A 81 3.65 11.56 -14.13
C ALA A 81 3.24 12.82 -14.91
N GLN A 82 2.18 13.51 -14.47
CA GLN A 82 1.76 14.77 -15.07
C GLN A 82 2.79 15.89 -14.86
N ALA A 83 3.33 16.05 -13.65
CA ALA A 83 4.37 17.03 -13.36
C ALA A 83 5.64 16.76 -14.19
N LEU A 84 6.03 15.48 -14.31
CA LEU A 84 7.13 15.05 -15.15
C LEU A 84 6.88 15.38 -16.64
N GLY A 85 5.67 15.11 -17.14
CA GLY A 85 5.29 15.41 -18.52
C GLY A 85 5.27 16.91 -18.84
N ARG A 86 5.03 17.77 -17.84
CA ARG A 86 5.08 19.24 -17.97
C ARG A 86 6.47 19.83 -17.73
N ALA A 87 7.47 19.01 -17.39
CA ALA A 87 8.80 19.45 -16.95
C ALA A 87 8.76 20.48 -15.79
N ASP A 88 7.77 20.37 -14.92
CA ASP A 88 7.59 21.27 -13.77
C ASP A 88 8.25 20.66 -12.51
N ASP A 89 9.50 21.05 -12.27
CA ASP A 89 10.26 20.59 -11.11
C ASP A 89 9.70 21.09 -9.77
N THR A 90 8.97 22.20 -9.77
CA THR A 90 8.35 22.74 -8.56
C THR A 90 7.18 21.86 -8.16
N GLU A 91 6.28 21.55 -9.11
CA GLU A 91 5.16 20.65 -8.85
C GLU A 91 5.65 19.24 -8.53
N ARG A 92 6.73 18.76 -9.15
CA ARG A 92 7.33 17.46 -8.82
C ARG A 92 7.73 17.38 -7.34
N ARG A 93 8.38 18.42 -6.81
CA ARG A 93 8.76 18.50 -5.39
C ARG A 93 7.53 18.63 -4.49
N ALA A 94 6.54 19.41 -4.90
CA ALA A 94 5.29 19.59 -4.16
C ALA A 94 4.52 18.27 -4.04
N VAL A 95 4.43 17.48 -5.10
CA VAL A 95 3.77 16.16 -5.08
C VAL A 95 4.48 15.22 -4.10
N ILE A 96 5.83 15.17 -4.11
CA ILE A 96 6.60 14.36 -3.16
C ILE A 96 6.35 14.82 -1.72
N ALA A 97 6.40 16.13 -1.44
CA ALA A 97 6.16 16.66 -0.10
C ALA A 97 4.74 16.34 0.41
N ARG A 98 3.72 16.52 -0.44
CA ARG A 98 2.32 16.17 -0.11
C ARG A 98 2.16 14.67 0.13
N ALA A 99 2.76 13.84 -0.71
CA ALA A 99 2.72 12.38 -0.59
C ALA A 99 3.35 11.91 0.73
N LEU A 100 4.52 12.44 1.08
CA LEU A 100 5.21 12.12 2.34
C LEU A 100 4.42 12.59 3.55
N LEU A 101 3.90 13.82 3.52
CA LEU A 101 3.09 14.37 4.61
C LEU A 101 1.81 13.55 4.82
N LEU A 102 1.08 13.22 3.75
CA LEU A 102 -0.10 12.36 3.85
C LEU A 102 0.26 10.95 4.33
N GLY A 103 1.35 10.36 3.83
CA GLY A 103 1.82 9.05 4.27
C GLY A 103 2.13 9.01 5.76
N VAL A 104 2.86 10.02 6.27
CA VAL A 104 3.17 10.13 7.70
C VAL A 104 1.91 10.36 8.53
N LEU A 105 1.03 11.26 8.11
CA LEU A 105 -0.22 11.54 8.85
C LEU A 105 -1.12 10.30 8.91
N CYS A 106 -1.31 9.60 7.79
CA CYS A 106 -2.08 8.35 7.76
C CYS A 106 -1.41 7.27 8.63
N GLY A 107 -0.09 7.11 8.55
CA GLY A 107 0.65 6.14 9.36
C GLY A 107 0.53 6.42 10.86
N VAL A 108 0.72 7.67 11.29
CA VAL A 108 0.54 8.09 12.69
C VAL A 108 -0.91 7.88 13.11
N ALA A 109 -1.88 8.25 12.27
CA ALA A 109 -3.29 8.03 12.56
C ALA A 109 -3.60 6.54 12.77
N LEU A 110 -3.06 5.64 11.94
CA LEU A 110 -3.22 4.20 12.11
C LEU A 110 -2.63 3.69 13.43
N ILE A 111 -1.46 4.19 13.83
CA ILE A 111 -0.82 3.81 15.12
C ILE A 111 -1.69 4.28 16.30
N VAL A 112 -2.16 5.53 16.26
CA VAL A 112 -2.99 6.11 17.33
C VAL A 112 -4.37 5.43 17.39
N LEU A 113 -4.96 5.12 16.23
CA LEU A 113 -6.30 4.54 16.11
C LEU A 113 -6.28 3.00 16.09
N GLN A 114 -5.16 2.35 16.35
CA GLN A 114 -5.06 0.88 16.24
C GLN A 114 -6.09 0.15 17.11
N ARG A 115 -6.32 0.62 18.35
CA ARG A 115 -7.27 0.00 19.30
C ARG A 115 -8.72 0.12 18.82
N PRO A 116 -9.25 1.33 18.50
CA PRO A 116 -10.62 1.43 17.99
C PRO A 116 -10.80 0.75 16.63
N LEU A 117 -9.77 0.73 15.78
CA LEU A 117 -9.81 -0.01 14.51
C LEU A 117 -9.97 -1.51 14.75
N LEU A 118 -9.15 -2.11 15.63
CA LEU A 118 -9.28 -3.54 15.96
C LEU A 118 -10.66 -3.87 16.52
N TRP A 119 -11.19 -3.04 17.43
CA TRP A 119 -12.54 -3.21 17.95
C TRP A 119 -13.60 -3.17 16.84
N LEU A 120 -13.49 -2.22 15.91
CA LEU A 120 -14.40 -2.11 14.77
C LEU A 120 -14.32 -3.33 13.85
N PHE A 121 -13.12 -3.82 13.54
CA PHE A 121 -12.92 -5.01 12.71
C PHE A 121 -13.47 -6.28 13.37
N PHE A 122 -13.22 -6.48 14.67
CA PHE A 122 -13.79 -7.62 15.40
C PHE A 122 -15.33 -7.55 15.43
N LYS A 123 -15.91 -6.35 15.60
CA LYS A 123 -17.35 -6.15 15.53
C LYS A 123 -17.91 -6.42 14.13
N ALA A 124 -17.23 -5.95 13.08
CA ALA A 124 -17.64 -6.13 11.69
C ALA A 124 -17.57 -7.60 11.23
N MET A 125 -16.65 -8.40 11.77
CA MET A 125 -16.53 -9.84 11.50
C MET A 125 -17.55 -10.70 12.26
N GLY A 126 -18.49 -10.10 13.00
CA GLY A 126 -19.58 -10.84 13.65
C GLY A 126 -19.20 -11.47 14.99
N ALA A 127 -18.34 -10.82 15.78
CA ALA A 127 -18.17 -11.15 17.20
C ALA A 127 -19.46 -10.81 17.99
N SER A 128 -20.41 -11.74 18.00
CA SER A 128 -21.63 -11.68 18.81
C SER A 128 -21.30 -11.88 20.29
N GLU A 129 -21.70 -10.91 21.14
CA GLU A 129 -21.75 -10.84 22.61
C GLU A 129 -20.52 -11.30 23.45
N ALA A 130 -19.85 -12.39 23.11
CA ALA A 130 -18.77 -13.01 23.88
C ALA A 130 -17.44 -12.20 23.89
N VAL A 131 -17.20 -11.31 22.93
CA VAL A 131 -15.93 -10.57 22.80
C VAL A 131 -15.98 -9.19 23.47
N THR A 132 -17.16 -8.60 23.63
CA THR A 132 -17.34 -7.31 24.35
C THR A 132 -16.96 -7.42 25.82
N ALA A 133 -17.14 -8.59 26.44
CA ALA A 133 -16.82 -8.83 27.85
C ALA A 133 -15.32 -8.95 28.15
N ALA A 134 -14.49 -9.31 27.16
CA ALA A 134 -13.04 -9.49 27.34
C ALA A 134 -12.21 -8.22 27.06
N ALA A 135 -12.84 -7.17 26.52
CA ALA A 135 -12.19 -5.87 26.31
C ALA A 135 -12.21 -4.97 27.56
N ASP A 136 -12.99 -5.35 28.59
CA ASP A 136 -13.14 -4.64 29.87
C ASP A 136 -12.28 -5.23 31.02
N THR A 137 -11.40 -6.20 30.73
CA THR A 137 -10.38 -6.73 31.67
C THR A 137 -8.98 -6.54 31.11
#